data_AF-A0A8S2TUV3-F1
#
_entry.id   AF-A0A8S2TUV3-F1
#
_cell.length_a   1.000
_cell.length_b   1.000
_cell.length_c   1.000
_cell.angle_alpha   90.00
_cell.angle_beta   90.00
_cell.angle_gamma   90.00
#
_symmetry.space_group_name_H-M   'P 1'
#
loop_
_entity.id
_entity.type
_entity.pdbx_description
1 polymer ?
#
loop_
_entity_poly.entity_id
_entity_poly.type
_entity_poly.pdbx_seq_one_letter_code
_entity_poly.pdbx_strand_id
1 'polypeptide(L)'
;MSSMKTQGIMFGPRVLPNPKTNKWVMWFNFLPATGTGVSQSQCAITISDTPEGPFQLVTEKVTTLAWENTGDLNLFQDDNGDAYII
;
A
#
# COMPACT_ATOMS: atom_id res chain seq x y z
N MET A 1 3.71 -0.90 -17.49
CA MET A 1 2.80 -1.44 -16.46
C MET A 1 3.64 -2.29 -15.52
N SER A 2 3.85 -1.83 -14.29
CA SER A 2 4.56 -2.57 -13.26
C SER A 2 3.58 -3.47 -12.50
N SER A 3 3.88 -4.77 -12.49
CA SER A 3 3.20 -5.78 -11.68
C SER A 3 4.05 -6.13 -10.46
N MET A 4 3.44 -6.84 -9.51
CA MET A 4 4.20 -7.52 -8.45
C MET A 4 5.32 -8.36 -9.09
N LYS A 5 6.55 -8.14 -8.63
CA LYS A 5 7.76 -8.89 -8.99
C LYS A 5 7.90 -10.13 -8.13
N THR A 6 7.41 -10.07 -6.89
CA THR A 6 7.51 -11.16 -5.93
C THR A 6 6.14 -11.84 -5.77
N GLN A 7 6.10 -13.17 -5.79
CA GLN A 7 4.88 -13.89 -5.43
C GLN A 7 4.61 -13.76 -3.94
N GLY A 8 3.34 -13.68 -3.56
CA GLY A 8 2.95 -13.57 -2.16
C GLY A 8 1.47 -13.31 -2.00
N ILE A 9 1.08 -13.03 -0.76
CA ILE A 9 -0.29 -12.75 -0.36
C ILE A 9 -0.45 -11.24 -0.25
N MET A 10 -1.46 -10.69 -0.93
CA MET A 10 -1.88 -9.29 -0.81
C MET A 10 -3.15 -9.25 0.04
N PHE A 11 -3.18 -8.44 1.09
CA PHE A 11 -4.32 -8.38 1.99
C PHE A 11 -4.51 -7.00 2.61
N GLY A 12 -5.74 -6.74 3.07
CA GLY A 12 -6.12 -5.46 3.67
C GLY A 12 -5.94 -4.23 2.79
N PRO A 13 -6.35 -4.22 1.51
CA PRO A 13 -6.20 -3.04 0.67
C PRO A 13 -7.03 -1.86 1.21
N ARG A 14 -6.46 -0.66 1.14
CA ARG A 14 -7.08 0.62 1.47
C ARG A 14 -6.72 1.62 0.39
N VAL A 15 -7.69 2.43 -0.03
CA VAL A 15 -7.51 3.40 -1.12
C VAL A 15 -7.90 4.78 -0.62
N LEU A 16 -7.05 5.77 -0.90
CA LEU A 16 -7.36 7.19 -0.70
C LEU A 16 -7.06 7.98 -1.99
N PRO A 17 -7.84 9.04 -2.28
CA PRO A 17 -7.49 9.98 -3.34
C PRO A 17 -6.32 10.89 -2.92
N ASN A 18 -5.43 11.18 -3.85
CA ASN A 18 -4.40 12.21 -3.71
C ASN A 18 -4.72 13.41 -4.62
N PRO A 19 -5.30 14.50 -4.07
CA PRO A 19 -5.70 15.67 -4.86
C PRO A 19 -4.52 16.44 -5.46
N LYS A 20 -3.30 16.27 -4.94
CA LYS A 20 -2.10 16.94 -5.48
C LYS A 20 -1.66 16.33 -6.81
N THR A 21 -1.95 15.04 -7.03
CA THR A 21 -1.54 14.29 -8.23
C THR A 21 -2.73 13.81 -9.07
N ASN A 22 -3.96 13.99 -8.58
CA ASN A 22 -5.18 13.42 -9.14
C ASN A 22 -5.10 11.90 -9.34
N LYS A 23 -4.42 11.20 -8.42
CA LYS A 23 -4.30 9.74 -8.43
C LYS A 23 -5.06 9.13 -7.27
N TRP A 24 -5.53 7.91 -7.47
CA TRP A 24 -5.97 7.02 -6.40
C TRP A 24 -4.77 6.21 -5.93
N VAL A 25 -4.47 6.26 -4.63
CA VAL A 25 -3.31 5.58 -4.03
C VAL A 25 -3.83 4.45 -3.17
N MET A 26 -3.45 3.22 -3.50
CA MET A 26 -3.78 2.04 -2.72
C MET A 26 -2.57 1.60 -1.91
N TRP A 27 -2.80 1.39 -0.62
CA TRP A 27 -1.88 0.74 0.30
C TRP A 27 -2.43 -0.63 0.69
N PHE A 28 -1.56 -1.62 0.79
CA PHE A 28 -1.94 -2.96 1.21
C PHE A 28 -0.76 -3.67 1.88
N ASN A 29 -1.09 -4.67 2.69
CA ASN A 29 -0.09 -5.56 3.23
C ASN A 29 0.29 -6.62 2.20
N PHE A 30 1.59 -6.83 2.06
CA PHE A 30 2.18 -7.83 1.19
C PHE A 30 3.04 -8.78 2.01
N LEU A 31 2.67 -10.06 2.05
CA LEU A 31 3.51 -11.12 2.61
C LEU A 31 4.17 -11.89 1.46
N PRO A 32 5.49 -11.71 1.23
CA PRO A 32 6.21 -12.48 0.22
C PRO A 32 6.08 -13.99 0.51
N ALA A 33 5.99 -14.81 -0.54
CA ALA A 33 5.91 -16.27 -0.40
C ALA A 33 7.16 -16.90 0.25
N THR A 34 8.28 -16.20 0.19
CA THR A 34 9.52 -16.56 0.90
C THR A 34 9.50 -16.16 2.37
N GLY A 35 8.48 -15.44 2.82
CA GLY A 35 8.33 -15.01 4.20
C GLY A 35 7.87 -16.14 5.11
N THR A 36 8.42 -16.21 6.32
CA THR A 36 8.15 -17.27 7.30
C THR A 36 7.07 -16.92 8.32
N GLY A 37 6.28 -15.87 8.06
CA GLY A 37 5.14 -15.48 8.88
C GLY A 37 4.72 -14.01 8.67
N VAL A 38 3.56 -13.65 9.22
CA VAL A 38 2.99 -12.28 9.12
C VAL A 38 3.89 -11.19 9.72
N SER A 39 4.87 -11.54 10.55
CA SER A 39 5.88 -10.60 11.06
C SER A 39 6.84 -10.09 9.97
N GLN A 40 6.88 -10.74 8.82
CA GLN A 40 7.66 -10.35 7.64
C GLN A 40 6.79 -9.68 6.56
N SER A 41 5.55 -9.33 6.89
CA SER A 41 4.70 -8.52 6.01
C SER A 41 5.31 -7.14 5.76
N GLN A 42 5.14 -6.70 4.52
CA GLN A 42 5.62 -5.44 3.99
C GLN A 42 4.43 -4.58 3.62
N CYS A 43 4.65 -3.27 3.58
CA CYS A 43 3.67 -2.32 3.08
C CYS A 43 3.97 -2.01 1.61
N ALA A 44 2.97 -2.20 0.74
CA ALA A 44 3.09 -1.98 -0.70
C ALA A 44 2.16 -0.85 -1.17
N ILE A 45 2.57 -0.15 -2.22
CA ILE A 45 1.84 0.98 -2.80
C ILE A 45 1.57 0.73 -4.28
N THR A 46 0.33 0.95 -4.70
CA THR A 46 -0.05 1.07 -6.11
C THR A 46 -0.82 2.37 -6.37
N ILE A 47 -0.87 2.80 -7.62
CA ILE A 47 -1.59 4.02 -8.05
C ILE A 47 -2.50 3.77 -9.25
N SER A 48 -3.60 4.51 -9.35
CA SER A 48 -4.48 4.52 -10.52
C SER A 48 -4.99 5.93 -10.84
N ASP A 49 -5.48 6.09 -12.07
CA ASP A 49 -6.22 7.27 -12.53
C ASP A 49 -7.71 7.23 -12.13
N THR A 50 -8.25 6.06 -11.78
CA THR A 50 -9.65 5.85 -11.38
C THR A 50 -9.73 5.11 -10.04
N PRO A 51 -10.84 5.23 -9.28
CA PRO A 51 -10.97 4.52 -8.01
C PRO A 51 -10.99 2.99 -8.16
N GLU A 52 -11.52 2.50 -9.28
CA GLU A 52 -11.66 1.06 -9.58
C GLU A 52 -10.41 0.42 -10.23
N GLY A 53 -9.43 1.22 -10.67
CA GLY A 53 -8.24 0.72 -11.35
C GLY A 53 -8.33 0.77 -12.88
N PRO A 54 -7.31 0.24 -13.59
CA PRO A 54 -6.27 -0.63 -13.07
C PRO A 54 -5.23 0.10 -12.21
N PHE A 55 -4.80 -0.55 -11.14
CA PHE A 55 -3.73 -0.06 -10.28
C PHE A 55 -2.36 -0.54 -10.79
N GLN A 56 -1.37 0.35 -10.78
CA GLN A 56 0.01 0.09 -11.18
C GLN A 56 0.92 0.13 -9.96
N LEU A 57 1.81 -0.85 -9.83
CA LEU A 57 2.73 -0.94 -8.71
C LEU A 57 3.74 0.21 -8.69
N VAL A 58 3.85 0.89 -7.56
CA VAL A 58 4.94 1.84 -7.29
C VAL A 58 6.09 1.12 -6.59
N THR A 59 5.79 0.43 -5.49
CA THR A 59 6.77 -0.37 -4.73
C THR A 59 6.09 -1.48 -3.93
N GLU A 60 6.77 -2.62 -3.75
CA GLU A 60 6.31 -3.74 -2.89
C GLU A 60 6.70 -3.55 -1.42
N LYS A 61 7.65 -2.64 -1.15
CA LYS A 61 8.20 -2.41 0.18
C LYS A 61 8.38 -0.92 0.44
N VAL A 62 7.76 -0.44 1.50
CA VAL A 62 7.90 0.91 2.04
C VAL A 62 8.53 0.83 3.42
N THR A 63 9.52 1.69 3.68
CA THR A 63 9.99 1.96 5.04
C THR A 63 9.16 3.11 5.59
N THR A 64 8.34 2.85 6.61
CA THR A 64 7.57 3.91 7.28
C THR A 64 8.42 4.63 8.33
N LEU A 65 7.92 5.76 8.84
CA LEU A 65 8.60 6.51 9.90
C LEU A 65 8.59 5.80 11.26
N ALA A 66 7.59 4.94 11.50
CA ALA A 66 7.38 4.29 12.79
C ALA A 66 7.90 2.85 12.81
N TRP A 67 7.72 2.11 11.71
CA TRP A 67 8.07 0.68 11.62
C TRP A 67 8.58 0.28 10.23
N GLU A 68 9.57 -0.62 10.21
CA GLU A 68 10.05 -1.23 8.96
C GLU A 68 9.13 -2.36 8.47
N ASN A 69 8.47 -3.05 9.41
CA ASN A 69 7.60 -4.19 9.14
C ASN A 69 6.19 -3.82 9.58
N THR A 70 5.23 -3.88 8.68
CA THR A 70 3.84 -3.54 8.98
C THR A 70 3.05 -4.83 9.09
N GLY A 71 2.42 -5.04 10.24
CA GLY A 71 1.29 -5.95 10.37
C GLY A 71 0.05 -5.33 9.70
N ASP A 72 -1.13 -5.58 10.26
CA ASP A 72 -2.35 -4.93 9.79
C ASP A 72 -2.20 -3.40 9.76
N LEU A 73 -2.77 -2.78 8.73
CA LEU A 73 -2.75 -1.33 8.52
C LEU A 73 -4.15 -0.81 8.19
N ASN A 74 -4.35 0.47 8.44
CA ASN A 74 -5.43 1.25 7.86
C ASN A 74 -4.91 2.61 7.38
N LEU A 75 -5.76 3.34 6.67
CA LEU A 75 -5.46 4.70 6.24
C LEU A 75 -6.47 5.66 6.86
N PHE A 76 -5.99 6.82 7.29
CA PHE A 76 -6.83 7.94 7.70
C PHE A 76 -6.44 9.17 6.87
N GLN A 77 -7.43 9.82 6.27
CA GLN A 77 -7.26 11.12 5.62
C GLN A 77 -8.00 12.15 6.45
N ASP A 78 -7.26 13.14 6.95
CA ASP A 78 -7.81 14.25 7.71
C ASP A 78 -8.47 15.27 6.77
N ASP A 79 -9.31 16.14 7.33
CA ASP A 79 -10.10 17.13 6.60
C ASP A 79 -9.22 18.16 5.88
N ASN A 80 -7.99 18.37 6.36
CA ASN A 80 -6.99 19.23 5.73
C ASN A 80 -6.29 18.58 4.50
N GLY A 81 -6.58 17.31 4.22
CA GLY A 81 -6.01 16.52 3.13
C GLY A 81 -4.72 15.76 3.48
N ASP A 82 -4.18 15.90 4.70
CA ASP A 82 -3.09 15.08 5.19
C ASP A 82 -3.57 13.63 5.38
N ALA A 83 -2.69 12.67 5.08
CA ALA A 83 -3.01 11.26 5.16
C ALA A 83 -1.98 10.50 5.99
N TYR A 84 -2.46 9.53 6.76
CA TYR A 84 -1.70 8.76 7.73
C TYR A 84 -1.94 7.28 7.51
N ILE A 85 -0.88 6.49 7.74
CA ILE A 85 -0.98 5.05 7.95
C ILE A 85 -1.16 4.85 9.45
N ILE A 86 -2.18 4.07 9.84
CA ILE A 86 -2.49 3.75 11.24
C ILE A 86 -2.53 2.25 11.47
#